data_AF-A0A1M5CFB9-F1
#
_entry.id   AF-A0A1M5CFB9-F1
#
_cell.length_a   1.000
_cell.length_b   1.000
_cell.length_c   1.000
_cell.angle_alpha   90.00
_cell.angle_beta   90.00
_cell.angle_gamma   90.00
#
_symmetry.space_group_name_H-M   'P 1'
#
loop_
_entity.id
_entity.type
_entity.pdbx_description
1 polymer ?
#
loop_
_entity_poly.entity_id
_entity_poly.type
_entity_poly.pdbx_seq_one_letter_code
_entity_poly.pdbx_strand_id
1 'polypeptide(L)'
;MEFYTLEDAQYLQEYYSGKVIGKAIEPSMPDCLIKYIDLKKEPFTENMYQVVAFGEVGKGNIIPRRSIHLMAFNLGLPDPMSVLKNRDQHLNNT
;
A
#
# COMPACT_ATOMS: atom_id res chain seq x y z
N MET A 1 -1.34 -9.96 -7.87
CA MET A 1 -1.86 -8.57 -7.88
C MET A 1 -3.25 -8.66 -7.31
N GLU A 2 -3.56 -7.86 -6.28
CA GLU A 2 -4.78 -8.00 -5.49
C GLU A 2 -5.76 -6.87 -5.77
N PHE A 3 -7.03 -7.18 -5.54
CA PHE A 3 -8.15 -6.28 -5.78
C PHE A 3 -9.04 -6.27 -4.54
N TYR A 4 -9.54 -5.09 -4.24
CA TYR A 4 -10.34 -4.81 -3.06
C TYR A 4 -11.65 -4.15 -3.47
N THR A 5 -12.66 -4.22 -2.60
CA THR A 5 -13.83 -3.35 -2.72
C THR A 5 -13.40 -1.89 -2.54
N LEU A 6 -14.28 -0.94 -2.90
CA LEU A 6 -14.01 0.48 -2.68
C LEU A 6 -13.73 0.78 -1.19
N GLU A 7 -14.52 0.21 -0.30
CA GLU A 7 -14.42 0.42 1.15
C GLU A 7 -13.11 -0.15 1.71
N ASP A 8 -12.76 -1.38 1.32
CA ASP A 8 -11.51 -2.01 1.73
C ASP A 8 -10.29 -1.22 1.21
N ALA A 9 -10.32 -0.79 -0.05
CA ALA A 9 -9.24 0.00 -0.64
C ALA A 9 -9.10 1.37 0.06
N GLN A 10 -10.21 2.02 0.41
CA GLN A 10 -10.22 3.27 1.16
C GLN A 10 -9.58 3.07 2.54
N TYR A 11 -10.04 2.06 3.28
CA TYR A 11 -9.52 1.77 4.62
C TYR A 11 -8.02 1.43 4.60
N LEU A 12 -7.59 0.61 3.64
CA LEU A 12 -6.18 0.26 3.48
C LEU A 12 -5.34 1.49 3.10
N GLN A 13 -5.82 2.34 2.19
CA GLN A 13 -5.15 3.60 1.86
C GLN A 13 -4.93 4.43 3.12
N GLU A 14 -6.00 4.72 3.88
CA GLU A 14 -5.90 5.52 5.11
C GLU A 14 -4.97 4.90 6.15
N TYR A 15 -5.10 3.59 6.38
CA TYR A 15 -4.29 2.87 7.34
C TYR A 15 -2.79 2.98 7.02
N TYR A 16 -2.41 2.80 5.76
CA TYR A 16 -1.00 2.77 5.36
C TYR A 16 -0.42 4.13 5.00
N SER A 17 -1.20 5.14 4.59
CA SER A 17 -0.69 6.44 4.14
C SER A 17 0.28 7.07 5.16
N GLY A 18 -0.10 7.12 6.45
CA GLY A 18 0.76 7.66 7.51
C GLY A 18 1.96 6.78 7.89
N LYS A 19 2.00 5.52 7.43
CA LYS A 19 3.03 4.54 7.75
C LYS A 19 4.06 4.38 6.63
N VAL A 20 3.67 4.70 5.40
CA VAL A 20 4.43 4.45 4.17
C VAL A 20 5.10 5.72 3.65
N ILE A 21 4.39 6.85 3.62
CA ILE A 21 4.89 8.07 2.98
C ILE A 21 6.15 8.58 3.69
N GLY A 22 7.18 8.88 2.90
CA GLY A 22 8.50 9.30 3.36
C GLY A 22 9.44 8.15 3.74
N LYS A 23 8.95 6.90 3.80
CA LYS A 23 9.80 5.73 4.08
C LYS A 23 10.59 5.33 2.84
N ALA A 24 11.87 5.06 3.05
CA ALA A 24 12.75 4.51 2.05
C ALA A 24 12.85 2.99 2.23
N ILE A 25 12.81 2.25 1.12
CA ILE A 25 13.19 0.85 1.08
C ILE A 25 14.39 0.69 0.15
N GLU A 26 15.34 -0.13 0.58
CA GLU A 26 16.39 -0.64 -0.29
C GLU A 26 15.88 -1.95 -0.91
N PRO A 27 15.51 -1.97 -2.20
CA PRO A 27 15.28 -3.23 -2.88
C PRO A 27 16.61 -4.01 -2.90
N SER A 28 16.52 -5.31 -3.09
CA SER A 28 17.67 -6.23 -3.21
C SER A 28 18.62 -5.93 -4.38
N MET A 29 18.38 -4.86 -5.15
CA MET A 29 19.29 -4.37 -6.18
C MET A 29 20.14 -3.23 -5.62
N PRO A 30 21.47 -3.27 -5.78
CA PRO A 30 22.34 -2.17 -5.34
C PRO A 30 21.93 -0.85 -5.98
N ASP A 31 21.98 0.23 -5.19
CA ASP A 31 21.78 1.64 -5.59
C ASP A 31 20.37 2.09 -6.01
N CYS A 32 19.31 1.32 -5.69
CA CYS A 32 17.94 1.68 -6.06
C CYS A 32 17.04 2.00 -4.86
N LEU A 33 17.45 2.95 -4.00
CA LEU A 33 16.60 3.40 -2.88
C LEU A 33 15.27 3.94 -3.41
N ILE A 34 14.17 3.40 -2.88
CA ILE A 34 12.82 3.81 -3.25
C ILE A 34 12.21 4.55 -2.07
N LYS A 35 11.96 5.84 -2.24
CA LYS A 35 11.23 6.63 -1.24
C LYS A 35 9.77 6.67 -1.62
N TYR A 36 8.89 6.11 -0.80
CA TYR A 36 7.46 6.23 -1.04
C TYR A 36 6.99 7.67 -0.84
N ILE A 37 6.29 8.21 -1.82
CA ILE A 37 5.83 9.61 -1.84
C ILE A 37 4.30 9.71 -1.80
N ASP A 38 3.60 8.65 -2.18
CA ASP A 38 2.14 8.65 -2.24
C ASP A 38 1.58 7.22 -2.14
N LEU A 39 0.31 7.13 -1.76
CA LEU A 39 -0.47 5.90 -1.70
C LEU A 39 -1.91 6.22 -2.12
N LYS A 40 -2.37 5.61 -3.20
CA LYS A 40 -3.71 5.86 -3.76
C LYS A 40 -4.48 4.57 -3.95
N LYS A 41 -5.79 4.61 -3.72
CA LYS A 41 -6.70 3.65 -4.32
C LYS A 41 -6.96 4.03 -5.78
N GLU A 42 -6.84 3.08 -6.68
CA GLU A 42 -7.02 3.25 -8.13
C GLU A 42 -8.07 2.25 -8.62
N PRO A 43 -9.06 2.67 -9.44
CA PRO A 43 -10.03 1.75 -10.01
C PRO A 43 -9.35 0.82 -11.03
N PHE A 44 -9.66 -0.47 -10.95
CA PHE A 44 -9.31 -1.47 -11.95
C PHE A 44 -10.52 -1.86 -12.80
N THR A 45 -11.66 -2.09 -12.16
CA THR A 45 -12.98 -2.18 -12.78
C THR A 45 -13.99 -1.39 -11.94
N GLU A 46 -15.26 -1.38 -12.34
CA GLU A 46 -16.34 -0.66 -11.64
C GLU A 46 -16.42 -0.98 -10.12
N ASN A 47 -16.11 -2.23 -9.74
CA ASN A 47 -16.22 -2.71 -8.36
C ASN A 47 -14.90 -3.25 -7.78
N MET A 48 -13.78 -3.09 -8.49
CA MET A 48 -12.48 -3.60 -8.06
C MET A 48 -11.46 -2.47 -8.05
N TYR A 49 -10.84 -2.28 -6.89
CA TYR A 49 -9.86 -1.25 -6.64
C TYR A 49 -8.51 -1.87 -6.29
N GLN A 50 -7.44 -1.19 -6.64
CA GLN A 50 -6.08 -1.49 -6.18
C GLN A 50 -5.63 -0.41 -5.23
N VAL A 51 -4.76 -0.75 -4.28
CA VAL A 51 -4.01 0.26 -3.54
C VAL A 51 -2.58 0.28 -4.06
N VAL A 52 -2.18 1.40 -4.63
CA VAL A 52 -0.92 1.59 -5.36
C VAL A 52 -0.06 2.57 -4.59
N ALA A 53 1.13 2.13 -4.19
CA ALA A 53 2.13 3.02 -3.62
C ALA A 53 2.99 3.61 -4.75
N PHE A 54 3.24 4.90 -4.72
CA PHE A 54 4.15 5.56 -5.66
C PHE A 54 5.48 5.82 -4.96
N GLY A 55 6.56 5.35 -5.56
CA GLY A 55 7.91 5.51 -5.06
C GLY A 55 8.75 6.38 -5.98
N GLU A 56 9.58 7.23 -5.42
CA GLU A 56 10.62 7.96 -6.12
C GLU A 56 11.92 7.14 -6.09
N VAL A 57 12.55 6.97 -7.27
CA VAL A 57 13.85 6.32 -7.44
C VAL A 57 14.85 7.26 -8.12
N GLY A 58 16.10 7.27 -7.64
CA GLY A 58 17.16 8.10 -8.19
C GLY A 58 16.84 9.60 -8.14
N LYS A 59 16.95 10.30 -9.28
CA LYS A 59 16.77 11.77 -9.39
C LYS A 59 15.33 12.14 -9.79
N GLY A 60 14.32 11.67 -9.04
CA GLY A 60 12.92 12.06 -9.27
C GLY A 60 12.07 11.14 -10.16
N ASN A 61 12.54 9.95 -10.52
CA ASN A 61 11.72 9.03 -11.31
C ASN A 61 10.64 8.39 -10.43
N ILE A 62 9.37 8.62 -10.75
CA ILE A 62 8.24 8.07 -10.00
C ILE A 62 7.82 6.73 -10.61
N ILE A 63 7.79 5.68 -9.78
CA ILE A 63 7.37 4.33 -10.18
C ILE A 63 6.15 3.88 -9.35
N PRO A 64 5.12 3.30 -10.00
CA PRO A 64 4.01 2.68 -9.28
C PRO A 64 4.42 1.29 -8.76
N ARG A 65 4.07 1.02 -7.50
CA ARG A 65 4.18 -0.29 -6.84
C ARG A 65 2.77 -0.80 -6.57
N ARG A 66 2.26 -1.60 -7.51
CA ARG A 66 0.89 -2.17 -7.47
C ARG A 66 0.70 -3.35 -6.50
N SER A 67 1.77 -3.79 -5.84
CA SER A 67 1.69 -4.83 -4.81
C SER A 67 1.87 -4.19 -3.43
N ILE A 68 0.75 -3.84 -2.80
CA ILE A 68 0.75 -3.30 -1.45
C ILE A 68 1.26 -4.34 -0.42
N HIS A 69 1.06 -5.64 -0.66
CA HIS A 69 1.66 -6.71 0.15
C HIS A 69 3.18 -6.62 0.21
N LEU A 70 3.84 -6.44 -0.95
CA LEU A 70 5.29 -6.37 -1.00
C LEU A 70 5.81 -5.12 -0.30
N MET A 71 5.11 -3.99 -0.47
CA MET A 71 5.42 -2.76 0.25
C MET A 71 5.29 -2.95 1.77
N ALA A 72 4.18 -3.52 2.23
CA ALA A 72 3.94 -3.78 3.65
C ALA A 72 5.02 -4.70 4.24
N PHE A 73 5.33 -5.79 3.55
CA PHE A 73 6.40 -6.73 3.95
C PHE A 73 7.75 -6.03 4.08
N ASN A 74 8.17 -5.26 3.06
CA ASN A 74 9.47 -4.56 3.09
C ASN A 74 9.56 -3.52 4.20
N LEU A 75 8.43 -3.00 4.67
CA LEU A 75 8.36 -2.01 5.75
C LEU A 75 8.06 -2.63 7.12
N GLY A 76 7.96 -3.96 7.23
CA GLY A 76 7.61 -4.65 8.48
C GLY A 76 6.19 -4.32 8.98
N LEU A 77 5.29 -3.95 8.07
CA LEU A 77 3.90 -3.65 8.37
C LEU A 77 3.03 -4.91 8.25
N PRO A 78 1.90 -4.99 8.97
CA PRO A 78 0.94 -6.08 8.79
C PRO A 78 0.48 -6.18 7.34
N ASP A 79 0.19 -7.38 6.87
CA ASP A 79 -0.35 -7.59 5.53
C ASP A 79 -1.79 -7.05 5.42
N PRO A 80 -2.22 -6.62 4.22
CA PRO A 80 -3.55 -6.07 3.97
C PRO A 80 -4.71 -6.92 4.50
N MET A 81 -4.65 -8.25 4.34
CA MET A 81 -5.74 -9.13 4.78
C MET A 81 -5.85 -9.18 6.29
N SER A 82 -4.73 -9.19 7.02
CA SER A 82 -4.72 -9.06 8.48
C SER A 82 -5.29 -7.72 8.95
N VAL A 83 -4.99 -6.63 8.24
CA VAL A 83 -5.53 -5.29 8.54
C VAL A 83 -7.06 -5.25 8.38
N LEU A 84 -7.58 -5.81 7.29
CA LEU A 84 -9.03 -5.88 7.04
C LEU A 84 -9.73 -6.77 8.07
N LYS A 85 -9.16 -7.95 8.39
CA LYS A 85 -9.73 -8.85 9.40
C LYS A 85 -9.85 -8.19 10.77
N ASN A 86 -8.84 -7.41 11.18
CA ASN A 86 -8.89 -6.68 12.44
C ASN A 86 -9.97 -5.60 12.44
N ARG A 87 -10.19 -4.89 11.33
CA ARG A 87 -11.30 -3.92 11.19
C ARG A 87 -12.65 -4.61 11.42
N ASP A 88 -12.89 -5.72 10.74
CA ASP A 88 -14.18 -6.41 10.78
C ASP A 88 -14.47 -6.99 12.17
N GLN A 89 -13.44 -7.41 12.90
CA GLN A 89 -13.58 -7.82 14.30
C GLN A 89 -13.99 -6.66 15.23
N HIS A 90 -13.50 -5.44 14.99
CA HIS A 90 -13.92 -4.27 15.79
C HIS A 90 -15.36 -3.86 15.47
N LEU A 91 -15.77 -3.93 14.19
CA LEU A 91 -17.14 -3.62 13.76
C LEU A 91 -18.18 -4.59 14.35
N ASN A 92 -17.85 -5.87 14.48
CA ASN A 92 -18.77 -6.88 15.02
C ASN A 92 -18.91 -6.85 16.56
N ASN A 93 -18.08 -6.06 17.26
CA ASN A 93 -18.06 -5.95 18.72
C ASN A 93 -18.62 -4.62 19.25
N THR A 94 -19.16 -3.77 18.36
CA THR A 94 -19.76 -2.46 18.69
C THR A 94 -21.25 -2.49 18.39
#